data_AF-G5BLT5-F1
#
_entry.id   AF-G5BLT5-F1
#
_cell.length_a   1.000
_cell.length_b   1.000
_cell.length_c   1.000
_cell.angle_alpha   90.00
_cell.angle_beta   90.00
_cell.angle_gamma   90.00
#
_symmetry.space_group_name_H-M   'P 1'
#
loop_
_entity.id
_entity.type
_entity.pdbx_description
1 polymer ?
#
loop_
_entity_poly.entity_id
_entity_poly.type
_entity_poly.pdbx_seq_one_letter_code
_entity_poly.pdbx_strand_id
1 'polypeptide(L)'
;MKPRFDGKVVRNAHWLQSIHIDATLYTESDVHPNCKITAMKCFLLELRVILHESRNVDIRETVTNVIFLANSSLSTNGNVTESGCKECEELEEKNIAEFLQSFVHIVQMFINTS
;
A
#
# COMPACT_ATOMS: atom_id res chain seq x y z
N MET A 1 5.81 -16.21 -13.23
CA MET A 1 5.02 -15.10 -13.79
C MET A 1 5.22 -13.91 -12.85
N LYS A 2 5.56 -12.73 -13.38
CA LYS A 2 6.06 -11.58 -12.60
C LYS A 2 4.91 -10.59 -12.38
N PRO A 3 4.71 -10.02 -11.18
CA PRO A 3 3.66 -9.03 -10.97
C PRO A 3 3.92 -7.82 -11.85
N ARG A 4 2.90 -7.40 -12.59
CA ARG A 4 2.89 -6.09 -13.26
C ARG A 4 1.78 -5.26 -12.64
N PHE A 5 2.16 -4.26 -11.87
CA PHE A 5 1.25 -3.18 -11.52
C PHE A 5 1.23 -2.23 -12.71
N ASP A 6 0.06 -2.05 -13.33
CA ASP A 6 -0.10 -1.02 -14.34
C ASP A 6 0.16 0.35 -13.69
N GLY A 7 0.88 1.24 -14.38
CA GLY A 7 1.27 2.59 -13.93
C GLY A 7 0.09 3.57 -13.70
N LYS A 8 -1.06 3.07 -13.28
CA LYS A 8 -2.25 3.80 -12.83
C LYS A 8 -2.24 4.01 -11.30
N VAL A 9 -1.51 3.20 -10.53
CA VAL A 9 -1.42 3.34 -9.05
C VAL A 9 -0.67 4.61 -8.63
N VAL A 10 0.29 5.08 -9.43
CA VAL A 10 1.21 6.18 -9.08
C VAL A 10 0.69 7.57 -9.51
N ARG A 11 -0.36 7.66 -10.33
CA ARG A 11 -0.65 8.89 -11.09
C ARG A 11 -1.37 10.01 -10.35
N ASN A 12 -1.85 9.79 -9.12
CA ASN A 12 -2.54 10.82 -8.35
C ASN A 12 -2.02 10.82 -6.91
N ALA A 13 -0.96 11.57 -6.63
CA ALA A 13 -0.47 11.85 -5.26
C ALA A 13 -0.85 13.26 -4.78
N HIS A 14 -1.59 14.04 -5.59
CA HIS A 14 -1.94 15.43 -5.30
C HIS A 14 -3.10 15.58 -4.28
N TRP A 15 -3.93 14.55 -4.09
CA TRP A 15 -5.07 14.58 -3.14
C TRP A 15 -4.67 14.31 -1.68
N LEU A 16 -3.40 13.95 -1.43
CA LEU A 16 -2.88 13.57 -0.12
C LEU A 16 -2.85 14.75 0.88
N GLN A 17 -2.79 15.99 0.38
CA GLN A 17 -2.71 17.20 1.21
C GLN A 17 -4.05 17.59 1.86
N SER A 18 -5.17 16.97 1.45
CA SER A 18 -6.51 17.25 1.97
C SER A 18 -7.02 16.23 2.99
N ILE A 19 -6.25 15.19 3.30
CA ILE A 19 -6.61 14.16 4.27
C ILE A 19 -6.38 14.70 5.69
N HIS A 20 -7.46 15.15 6.35
CA HIS A 20 -7.44 15.47 7.78
C HIS A 20 -7.83 14.22 8.58
N ILE A 21 -6.91 13.27 8.66
CA ILE A 21 -7.06 12.05 9.45
C ILE A 21 -5.83 11.98 10.36
N ASP A 22 -6.06 11.92 11.67
CA ASP A 22 -5.01 11.94 12.69
C ASP A 22 -4.52 10.53 13.06
N ALA A 23 -4.77 9.55 12.20
CA ALA A 23 -4.35 8.17 12.39
C ALA A 23 -2.84 8.01 12.19
N THR A 24 -2.28 7.11 13.00
CA THR A 24 -0.99 6.50 12.76
C THR A 24 -1.21 5.10 12.18
N LEU A 25 -0.38 4.72 11.20
CA LEU A 25 -0.59 3.52 10.39
C LEU A 25 0.69 2.70 10.35
N TYR A 26 0.55 1.38 10.43
CA TYR A 26 1.66 0.44 10.34
C TYR A 26 2.40 0.58 8.99
N THR A 27 3.68 0.95 9.04
CA THR A 27 4.44 1.37 7.85
C THR A 27 5.78 0.66 7.78
N GLU A 28 5.96 -0.19 6.76
CA GLU A 28 7.28 -0.72 6.43
C GLU A 28 8.04 0.28 5.54
N SER A 29 9.09 0.89 6.10
CA SER A 29 9.88 1.92 5.42
C SER A 29 11.11 1.36 4.69
N ASP A 30 11.58 0.18 5.08
CA ASP A 30 12.74 -0.49 4.49
C ASP A 30 12.35 -1.92 4.06
N VAL A 31 11.51 -1.98 3.02
CA VAL A 31 10.91 -3.23 2.56
C VAL A 31 11.99 -4.17 2.01
N HIS A 32 12.26 -5.26 2.72
CA HIS A 32 13.12 -6.31 2.21
C HIS A 32 12.48 -6.98 0.97
N PRO A 33 13.21 -7.22 -0.14
CA PRO A 33 12.64 -7.76 -1.39
C PRO A 33 11.91 -9.11 -1.24
N ASN A 34 12.33 -9.93 -0.27
CA ASN A 34 11.69 -11.23 0.03
C ASN A 34 10.40 -11.11 0.86
N CYS A 35 10.04 -9.92 1.31
CA CYS A 35 8.85 -9.64 2.11
C CYS A 35 7.91 -8.62 1.45
N LYS A 36 8.14 -8.30 0.17
CA LYS A 36 7.41 -7.24 -0.53
C LYS A 36 5.93 -7.55 -0.70
N ILE A 37 5.53 -8.83 -0.83
CA ILE A 37 4.11 -9.21 -0.93
C ILE A 37 3.43 -9.04 0.42
N THR A 38 4.09 -9.48 1.50
CA THR A 38 3.62 -9.35 2.88
C THR A 38 3.50 -7.88 3.27
N ALA A 39 4.54 -7.08 3.04
CA ALA A 39 4.52 -5.65 3.29
C ALA A 39 3.42 -4.95 2.47
N MET A 40 3.25 -5.28 1.19
CA MET A 40 2.16 -4.73 0.37
C MET A 40 0.79 -5.07 0.95
N LYS A 41 0.57 -6.29 1.46
CA LYS A 41 -0.68 -6.65 2.13
C LYS A 41 -0.92 -5.79 3.38
N CYS A 42 0.12 -5.52 4.18
CA CYS A 42 0.00 -4.59 5.31
C CYS A 42 -0.42 -3.20 4.86
N PHE A 43 0.22 -2.62 3.84
CA PHE A 43 -0.19 -1.34 3.27
C PHE A 43 -1.66 -1.33 2.79
N LEU A 44 -2.14 -2.43 2.18
CA LEU A 44 -3.54 -2.52 1.75
C LEU A 44 -4.52 -2.64 2.93
N LEU A 45 -4.12 -3.23 4.05
CA LEU A 45 -4.91 -3.26 5.28
C LEU A 45 -5.00 -1.86 5.91
N GLU A 46 -3.89 -1.16 6.03
CA GLU A 46 -3.85 0.21 6.57
C GLU A 46 -4.60 1.22 5.67
N LEU A 47 -4.58 1.04 4.35
CA LEU A 47 -5.43 1.82 3.45
C LEU A 47 -6.93 1.65 3.75
N ARG A 48 -7.37 0.51 4.32
CA ARG A 48 -8.76 0.35 4.77
C ARG A 48 -9.07 1.17 6.02
N VAL A 49 -8.08 1.44 6.88
CA VAL A 49 -8.23 2.37 8.00
C VAL A 49 -8.51 3.77 7.46
N ILE A 50 -7.72 4.25 6.48
CA ILE A 50 -7.97 5.51 5.77
C ILE A 50 -9.37 5.53 5.15
N LEU A 51 -9.79 4.44 4.50
CA LEU A 51 -11.13 4.32 3.91
C LEU A 51 -12.24 4.42 4.97
N HIS A 52 -12.05 3.80 6.14
CA HIS A 52 -13.02 3.80 7.22
C HIS A 52 -13.15 5.18 7.88
N GLU A 53 -12.02 5.85 8.11
CA GLU A 53 -11.97 7.13 8.82
C GLU A 53 -12.25 8.34 7.93
N SER A 54 -11.98 8.22 6.63
CA SER A 54 -12.24 9.31 5.68
C SER A 54 -13.73 9.58 5.52
N ARG A 55 -14.10 10.85 5.74
CA ARG A 55 -15.42 11.41 5.43
C ARG A 55 -15.50 12.00 4.02
N ASN A 56 -14.40 12.00 3.28
CA ASN A 56 -14.32 12.57 1.94
C ASN A 56 -14.60 11.48 0.89
N VAL A 57 -15.63 11.69 0.07
CA VAL A 57 -16.08 10.72 -0.93
C VAL A 57 -15.00 10.43 -1.97
N ASP A 58 -14.30 11.46 -2.46
CA ASP A 58 -13.26 11.31 -3.48
C ASP A 58 -12.07 10.49 -2.97
N ILE A 59 -11.69 10.70 -1.70
CA ILE A 59 -10.65 9.91 -1.02
C ILE A 59 -11.09 8.45 -0.92
N ARG A 60 -12.34 8.20 -0.50
CA ARG A 60 -12.87 6.84 -0.35
C ARG A 60 -12.92 6.10 -1.68
N GLU A 61 -13.37 6.76 -2.74
CA GLU A 61 -13.41 6.19 -4.09
C GLU A 61 -11.99 5.88 -4.59
N THR A 62 -11.06 6.82 -4.41
CA THR A 62 -9.66 6.65 -4.83
C THR A 62 -9.00 5.48 -4.10
N VAL A 63 -9.13 5.40 -2.78
CA VAL A 63 -8.56 4.32 -1.97
C VAL A 63 -9.18 2.97 -2.35
N THR A 64 -10.49 2.92 -2.60
CA THR A 64 -11.18 1.70 -3.07
C THR A 64 -10.60 1.22 -4.40
N ASN A 65 -10.42 2.14 -5.36
CA ASN A 65 -9.85 1.83 -6.67
C ASN A 65 -8.39 1.33 -6.56
N VAL A 66 -7.57 1.95 -5.70
CA VAL A 66 -6.20 1.51 -5.44
C VAL A 66 -6.16 0.09 -4.86
N ILE A 67 -6.97 -0.19 -3.82
CA ILE A 67 -7.05 -1.51 -3.21
C ILE A 67 -7.51 -2.56 -4.22
N PHE A 68 -8.51 -2.25 -5.05
CA PHE A 68 -9.00 -3.14 -6.08
C PHE A 68 -7.89 -3.49 -7.08
N LEU A 69 -7.23 -2.49 -7.66
CA LEU A 69 -6.15 -2.68 -8.63
C LEU A 69 -4.99 -3.49 -8.03
N ALA A 70 -4.59 -3.18 -6.80
CA ALA A 70 -3.50 -3.87 -6.14
C ALA A 70 -3.81 -5.36 -5.87
N ASN A 71 -5.02 -5.68 -5.39
CA ASN A 71 -5.45 -7.07 -5.19
C ASN A 71 -5.51 -7.84 -6.51
N SER A 72 -6.02 -7.21 -7.58
CA SER A 72 -6.00 -7.81 -8.92
C SER A 72 -4.56 -8.10 -9.36
N SER A 73 -3.62 -7.18 -9.18
CA SER A 73 -2.20 -7.41 -9.51
C SER A 73 -1.57 -8.51 -8.63
N LEU A 74 -1.83 -8.54 -7.33
CA LEU A 74 -1.25 -9.54 -6.41
C LEU A 74 -1.76 -10.97 -6.69
N SER A 75 -3.04 -11.12 -7.05
CA SER A 75 -3.62 -12.44 -7.34
C SER A 75 -2.99 -13.13 -8.56
N THR A 76 -2.39 -12.37 -9.49
CA THR A 76 -1.72 -12.92 -10.68
C THR A 76 -0.34 -13.55 -10.41
N ASN A 77 0.20 -13.44 -9.20
CA ASN A 77 1.56 -13.89 -8.86
C ASN A 77 1.69 -15.38 -8.54
N GLY A 78 0.60 -16.13 -8.50
CA GLY A 78 0.61 -17.50 -8.00
C GLY A 78 0.85 -17.56 -6.48
N ASN A 79 0.91 -18.77 -5.92
CA ASN A 79 1.15 -18.98 -4.49
C ASN A 79 2.63 -18.77 -4.15
N VAL A 80 3.05 -17.50 -4.07
CA VAL A 80 4.35 -17.13 -3.50
C VAL A 80 4.21 -17.12 -1.98
N THR A 81 4.90 -18.04 -1.32
CA THR A 81 5.02 -18.06 0.14
C THR A 81 6.30 -17.33 0.55
N GLU A 82 6.15 -16.19 1.21
CA GLU A 82 7.24 -15.51 1.90
C GLU A 82 7.34 -16.07 3.33
N SER A 83 8.55 -16.12 3.90
CA SER A 83 8.79 -16.63 5.25
C SER A 83 9.77 -15.72 6.00
N GLY A 84 9.61 -15.63 7.33
CA GLY A 84 10.44 -14.78 8.17
C GLY A 84 10.18 -13.28 8.01
N CYS A 85 9.02 -12.90 7.47
CA CYS A 85 8.56 -11.52 7.39
C CYS A 85 7.85 -11.12 8.69
N LYS A 86 7.95 -9.84 9.05
CA LYS A 86 7.21 -9.27 10.18
C LYS A 86 5.70 -9.32 9.92
N GLU A 87 4.92 -9.51 10.96
CA GLU A 87 3.50 -9.22 10.95
C GLU A 87 3.27 -7.69 10.91
N CYS A 88 2.08 -7.27 10.45
CA CYS A 88 1.82 -5.85 10.22
C CYS A 88 1.90 -5.04 11.51
N GLU A 89 1.43 -5.59 12.62
CA GLU A 89 1.41 -4.95 13.95
C GLU A 89 2.82 -4.86 14.59
N GLU A 90 3.83 -5.49 14.01
CA GLU A 90 5.24 -5.34 14.42
C GLU A 90 5.95 -4.18 13.71
N LEU A 91 5.27 -3.52 12.76
CA LEU A 91 5.82 -2.39 12.01
C LEU A 91 5.73 -1.10 12.82
N GLU A 92 6.53 -0.11 12.44
CA GLU A 92 6.46 1.22 13.03
C GLU A 92 5.16 1.91 12.58
N GLU A 93 4.43 2.50 13.53
CA GLU A 93 3.30 3.36 13.23
C GLU A 93 3.78 4.75 12.80
N LYS A 94 3.32 5.22 11.64
CA LYS A 94 3.69 6.55 11.10
C LYS A 94 2.46 7.35 10.73
N ASN A 95 2.64 8.67 10.64
CA ASN A 95 1.57 9.53 10.13
C ASN A 95 1.28 9.22 8.65
N ILE A 96 0.13 9.71 8.17
CA ILE A 96 -0.36 9.45 6.83
C ILE A 96 0.63 9.88 5.73
N ALA A 97 1.30 11.03 5.90
CA ALA A 97 2.23 11.52 4.90
C ALA A 97 3.41 10.55 4.70
N GLU A 98 3.99 10.08 5.80
CA GLU A 98 5.08 9.08 5.79
C GLU A 98 4.60 7.71 5.30
N PHE A 99 3.43 7.26 5.74
CA PHE A 99 2.81 6.02 5.28
C PHE A 99 2.65 6.01 3.75
N LEU A 100 2.11 7.09 3.18
CA LEU A 100 1.88 7.20 1.74
C LEU A 100 3.18 7.31 0.95
N GLN A 101 4.19 7.99 1.50
CA GLN A 101 5.53 8.03 0.89
C GLN A 101 6.12 6.62 0.78
N SER A 102 6.06 5.84 1.85
CA SER A 102 6.51 4.44 1.85
C SER A 102 5.64 3.55 0.96
N PHE A 103 4.34 3.82 0.87
CA PHE A 103 3.44 3.11 -0.05
C PHE A 103 3.84 3.32 -1.52
N VAL A 104 4.18 4.55 -1.91
CA VAL A 104 4.70 4.82 -3.26
C VAL A 104 6.00 4.05 -3.50
N HIS A 105 6.90 4.02 -2.51
CA HIS A 105 8.17 3.30 -2.61
C HIS A 105 7.97 1.80 -2.87
N ILE A 106 7.10 1.14 -2.11
CA ILE A 106 6.85 -0.29 -2.32
C ILE A 106 6.15 -0.54 -3.65
N VAL A 107 5.21 0.30 -4.09
CA VAL A 107 4.59 0.19 -5.43
C VAL A 107 5.65 0.27 -6.52
N GLN A 108 6.63 1.17 -6.40
CA GLN A 108 7.75 1.27 -7.34
C GLN A 108 8.61 -0.01 -7.37
N MET A 109 8.80 -0.69 -6.24
CA MET A 109 9.51 -1.99 -6.24
C MET A 109 8.81 -3.03 -7.11
N PHE A 110 7.48 -3.03 -7.17
CA PHE A 110 6.73 -3.93 -8.04
C PHE A 110 6.73 -3.51 -9.51
N ILE A 111 6.85 -2.22 -9.81
CA ILE A 111 6.95 -1.70 -11.18
C ILE A 111 8.37 -1.94 -11.75
N ASN A 112 9.39 -1.57 -10.99
CA ASN A 112 10.80 -1.60 -11.41
C ASN A 112 11.40 -3.00 -11.42
N THR A 113 10.77 -3.95 -10.72
CA THR A 113 11.07 -5.36 -10.91
C THR A 113 10.31 -5.94 -12.10
N SER A 114 10.03 -5.21 -13.18
CA SER A 114 9.52 -5.74 -14.47
C SER A 114 10.65 -6.09 -15.43
#